data_AF-A0A2H0RE24-F1
#
_entry.id   AF-A0A2H0RE24-F1
#
_cell.length_a   1.000
_cell.length_b   1.000
_cell.length_c   1.000
_cell.angle_alpha   90.00
_cell.angle_beta   90.00
_cell.angle_gamma   90.00
#
_symmetry.space_group_name_H-M   'P 1'
#
loop_
_entity.id
_entity.type
_entity.pdbx_description
1 polymer ?
#
loop_
_entity_poly.entity_id
_entity_poly.type
_entity_poly.pdbx_seq_one_letter_code
_entity_poly.pdbx_strand_id
1 'polypeptide(L)'
;MTLRLELVDALREERYEPDGKCPFCEHRLTNGEIITGFNRDPNDYTTKCPMCKKRFEPKLVYAPMGGLRFELAFYCPTQVLARMENEAGLLVMHPAEIKREHPAVYHSAVAHHGSLKAAFKKIGREYRFVERDQKDDWRGKVVPFLGRMPDTVIADCAEISVGFVRQLRRQMKIARYRARDHVDN
;
A
#
# COMPACT_ATOMS: atom_id res chain seq x y z
N MET A 1 -0.07 3.29 -8.88
CA MET A 1 0.21 2.55 -7.63
C MET A 1 1.70 2.33 -7.41
N THR A 2 2.51 2.23 -8.46
CA THR A 2 3.97 2.05 -8.43
C THR A 2 4.68 3.00 -7.46
N LEU A 3 4.45 4.32 -7.59
CA LEU A 3 5.08 5.30 -6.70
C LEU A 3 4.71 5.15 -5.22
N ARG A 4 3.49 4.66 -4.90
CA ARG A 4 3.09 4.43 -3.51
C ARG A 4 3.89 3.26 -2.93
N LEU A 5 4.02 2.17 -3.67
CA LEU A 5 4.80 1.01 -3.24
C LEU A 5 6.26 1.41 -3.05
N GLU A 6 6.85 2.17 -3.98
CA GLU A 6 8.21 2.70 -3.83
C GLU A 6 8.40 3.55 -2.56
N LEU A 7 7.42 4.39 -2.22
CA LEU A 7 7.47 5.19 -1.00
C LEU A 7 7.36 4.30 0.24
N VAL A 8 6.43 3.35 0.24
CA VAL A 8 6.25 2.39 1.34
C VAL A 8 7.53 1.58 1.53
N ASP A 9 8.15 1.13 0.45
CA ASP A 9 9.38 0.36 0.47
C ASP A 9 10.52 1.15 1.13
N ALA A 10 10.69 2.42 0.73
CA ALA A 10 11.68 3.30 1.30
C ALA A 10 11.44 3.54 2.79
N LEU A 11 10.19 3.81 3.19
CA LEU A 11 9.82 4.13 4.57
C LEU A 11 9.98 2.94 5.52
N ARG A 12 9.69 1.73 5.05
CA ARG A 12 9.61 0.53 5.88
C ARG A 12 10.80 -0.42 5.76
N GLU A 13 11.71 -0.17 4.81
CA GLU A 13 12.86 -1.05 4.55
C GLU A 13 12.42 -2.49 4.22
N GLU A 14 11.28 -2.58 3.54
CA GLU A 14 10.65 -3.79 3.06
C GLU A 14 10.35 -3.59 1.58
N ARG A 15 10.33 -4.64 0.77
CA ARG A 15 9.93 -4.55 -0.64
C ARG A 15 8.59 -5.23 -0.84
N TYR A 16 7.69 -4.55 -1.56
CA TYR A 16 6.35 -5.04 -1.88
C TYR A 16 6.16 -5.18 -3.39
N GLU A 17 5.99 -6.41 -3.86
CA GLU A 17 5.84 -6.72 -5.28
C GLU A 17 4.58 -7.59 -5.51
N PRO A 18 3.47 -7.00 -6.00
CA PRO A 18 2.35 -7.78 -6.50
C PRO A 18 2.79 -8.74 -7.60
N ASP A 19 2.46 -10.02 -7.46
CA ASP A 19 2.75 -11.06 -8.43
C ASP A 19 1.46 -11.68 -8.98
N GLY A 20 1.39 -11.78 -10.30
CA GLY A 20 0.18 -12.20 -11.00
C GLY A 20 0.51 -12.89 -12.32
N LYS A 21 1.09 -14.10 -12.27
CA LYS A 21 1.18 -14.96 -13.46
C LYS A 21 -0.17 -15.66 -13.68
N CYS A 22 -0.85 -15.33 -14.78
CA CYS A 22 -2.11 -15.96 -15.12
C CYS A 22 -1.92 -17.47 -15.37
N PRO A 23 -2.63 -18.37 -14.65
CA PRO A 23 -2.43 -19.81 -14.80
C PRO A 23 -3.02 -20.38 -16.11
N PHE A 24 -3.79 -19.58 -16.86
CA PHE A 24 -4.50 -20.05 -18.05
C PHE A 24 -3.86 -19.67 -19.37
N CYS A 25 -3.11 -18.56 -19.41
CA CYS A 25 -2.46 -18.06 -20.62
C CYS A 25 -1.02 -17.58 -20.36
N GLU A 26 -0.49 -17.87 -19.16
CA GLU A 26 0.88 -17.57 -18.70
C GLU A 26 1.31 -16.10 -18.69
N HIS A 27 0.43 -15.20 -19.12
CA HIS A 27 0.68 -13.76 -19.12
C HIS A 27 0.96 -13.27 -17.70
N ARG A 28 2.11 -12.62 -17.52
CA ARG A 28 2.55 -11.99 -16.27
C ARG A 28 2.00 -10.57 -16.24
N LEU A 29 1.02 -10.33 -15.36
CA LEU A 29 0.40 -9.03 -15.21
C LEU A 29 1.37 -8.05 -14.56
N THR A 30 1.32 -6.80 -14.98
CA THR A 30 1.91 -5.66 -14.28
C THR A 30 1.15 -5.35 -12.99
N ASN A 31 1.80 -4.62 -12.07
CA ASN A 31 1.13 -4.14 -10.85
C ASN A 31 -0.17 -3.39 -11.17
N GLY A 32 -0.15 -2.54 -12.19
CA GLY A 32 -1.32 -1.81 -12.69
C GLY A 32 -2.46 -2.75 -13.09
N GLU A 33 -2.16 -3.74 -13.92
CA GLU A 33 -3.14 -4.72 -14.39
C GLU A 33 -3.73 -5.54 -13.25
N ILE A 34 -2.92 -6.00 -12.29
CA ILE A 34 -3.42 -6.74 -11.11
C ILE A 34 -4.46 -5.90 -10.37
N ILE A 35 -4.16 -4.63 -10.11
CA ILE A 35 -5.05 -3.73 -9.37
C ILE A 35 -6.34 -3.48 -10.14
N THR A 36 -6.23 -3.16 -11.42
CA THR A 36 -7.39 -2.85 -12.28
C THR A 36 -8.25 -4.07 -12.57
N GLY A 37 -7.67 -5.28 -12.50
CA GLY A 37 -8.37 -6.54 -12.71
C GLY A 37 -9.20 -7.00 -11.50
N PHE A 38 -8.92 -6.50 -10.30
CA PHE A 38 -9.80 -6.71 -9.14
C PHE A 38 -11.17 -6.08 -9.41
N ASN A 39 -12.21 -6.75 -8.92
CA ASN A 39 -13.54 -6.13 -8.88
C ASN A 39 -13.70 -5.33 -7.56
N ARG A 40 -14.89 -4.74 -7.36
CA ARG A 40 -15.23 -4.02 -6.13
C ARG A 40 -15.99 -4.89 -5.12
N ASP A 41 -16.07 -6.21 -5.34
CA ASP A 41 -16.73 -7.14 -4.43
C ASP A 41 -15.73 -7.52 -3.32
N PRO A 42 -16.02 -7.22 -2.04
CA PRO A 42 -15.14 -7.61 -0.94
C PRO A 42 -14.95 -9.13 -0.80
N ASN A 43 -15.79 -9.95 -1.43
CA ASN A 43 -15.74 -11.40 -1.36
C ASN A 43 -15.06 -12.06 -2.59
N ASP A 44 -14.67 -11.30 -3.62
CA ASP A 44 -13.98 -11.84 -4.80
C ASP A 44 -12.47 -11.59 -4.79
N TYR A 45 -11.72 -12.53 -4.22
CA TYR A 45 -10.26 -12.47 -4.04
C TYR A 45 -9.44 -12.62 -5.34
N THR A 46 -10.07 -12.47 -6.50
CA THR A 46 -9.42 -12.71 -7.79
C THR A 46 -9.20 -11.43 -8.60
N THR A 47 -8.17 -11.43 -9.43
CA THR A 47 -7.93 -10.42 -10.46
C THR A 47 -8.22 -10.99 -11.85
N LYS A 48 -8.74 -10.15 -12.76
CA LYS A 48 -9.03 -10.52 -14.15
C LYS A 48 -7.80 -10.34 -15.03
N CYS A 49 -7.38 -11.41 -15.71
CA CYS A 49 -6.33 -11.34 -16.72
C CYS A 49 -6.77 -10.45 -17.91
N PRO A 50 -5.98 -9.45 -18.32
CA PRO A 50 -6.33 -8.58 -19.45
C PRO A 50 -6.28 -9.33 -20.79
N MET A 51 -5.49 -10.40 -20.89
CA MET A 51 -5.35 -11.20 -22.11
C MET A 51 -6.49 -12.20 -22.30
N CYS A 52 -6.61 -13.20 -21.42
CA CYS A 52 -7.59 -14.28 -21.58
C CYS A 52 -8.92 -14.05 -20.84
N LYS A 53 -9.06 -12.93 -20.11
CA LYS A 53 -10.26 -12.52 -19.35
C LYS A 53 -10.68 -13.45 -18.21
N LYS A 54 -9.98 -14.58 -17.99
CA LYS A 54 -10.17 -15.45 -16.82
C LYS A 54 -9.68 -14.76 -15.54
N ARG A 55 -10.26 -15.16 -14.41
CA ARG A 55 -9.92 -14.63 -13.09
C ARG A 55 -9.05 -15.64 -12.32
N PHE A 56 -8.15 -15.14 -11.49
CA PHE A 56 -7.27 -15.96 -10.65
C PHE A 56 -6.82 -15.14 -9.42
N GLU A 57 -6.36 -15.81 -8.37
CA GLU A 57 -5.88 -15.16 -7.15
C GLU A 57 -4.44 -14.63 -7.34
N PRO A 58 -4.19 -13.32 -7.24
CA PRO A 58 -2.85 -12.78 -7.26
C PRO A 58 -2.18 -12.90 -5.88
N LYS A 59 -0.85 -12.81 -5.88
CA LYS A 59 -0.02 -12.87 -4.68
C LYS A 59 0.64 -11.52 -4.42
N LEU A 60 1.01 -11.29 -3.16
CA LEU A 60 1.87 -10.18 -2.75
C LEU A 60 3.18 -10.81 -2.28
N VAL A 61 4.25 -10.53 -3.02
CA VAL A 61 5.58 -10.91 -2.59
C VAL A 61 6.10 -9.81 -1.68
N TYR A 62 6.43 -10.15 -0.44
CA TYR A 62 7.08 -9.25 0.49
C TYR A 62 8.49 -9.75 0.83
N ALA A 63 9.44 -8.83 0.96
CA ALA A 63 10.81 -9.14 1.34
C ALA A 63 11.38 -8.04 2.24
N PRO A 64 11.68 -8.32 3.52
CA PRO A 64 12.50 -7.42 4.33
C PRO A 64 13.85 -7.16 3.65
N MET A 65 14.42 -5.96 3.80
CA MET A 65 15.76 -5.67 3.25
C MET A 65 16.79 -6.69 3.78
N GLY A 66 17.45 -7.40 2.86
CA GLY A 66 18.43 -8.45 3.20
C GLY A 66 17.82 -9.76 3.74
N GLY A 67 16.49 -9.89 3.74
CA GLY A 67 15.77 -11.06 4.24
C GLY A 67 15.28 -12.00 3.14
N LEU A 68 14.57 -13.05 3.58
CA LEU A 68 13.89 -14.00 2.68
C LEU A 68 12.67 -13.35 2.01
N ARG A 69 12.33 -13.84 0.82
CA ARG A 69 11.09 -13.50 0.11
C ARG A 69 9.97 -14.40 0.63
N PHE A 70 8.79 -13.81 0.81
CA PHE A 70 7.59 -14.50 1.26
C PHE A 70 6.43 -14.18 0.33
N GLU A 71 5.54 -15.15 0.12
CA GLU A 71 4.35 -15.00 -0.71
C GLU A 71 3.10 -14.99 0.16
N LEU A 72 2.28 -13.96 0.00
CA LEU A 72 1.01 -13.80 0.71
C LEU A 72 -0.14 -13.67 -0.29
N ALA A 73 -1.37 -13.91 0.17
CA ALA A 73 -2.55 -13.48 -0.56
C ALA A 73 -2.54 -11.96 -0.73
N PHE A 74 -2.85 -11.46 -1.94
CA PHE A 74 -2.95 -10.04 -2.19
C PHE A 74 -4.40 -9.60 -2.28
N TYR A 75 -4.82 -8.79 -1.32
CA TYR A 75 -6.19 -8.25 -1.26
C TYR A 75 -6.24 -6.87 -1.89
N CYS A 76 -7.26 -6.59 -2.70
CA CYS A 76 -7.49 -5.27 -3.26
C CYS A 76 -7.88 -4.26 -2.17
N PRO A 77 -7.86 -2.94 -2.45
CA PRO A 77 -8.21 -1.93 -1.45
C PRO A 77 -9.56 -2.16 -0.78
N THR A 78 -10.61 -2.53 -1.53
CA THR A 78 -11.94 -2.77 -0.96
C THR A 78 -11.94 -3.97 -0.01
N GLN A 79 -11.22 -5.03 -0.36
CA GLN A 79 -11.13 -6.26 0.43
C GLN A 79 -10.37 -6.07 1.72
N VAL A 80 -9.26 -5.32 1.66
CA VAL A 80 -8.50 -4.94 2.85
C VAL A 80 -9.42 -4.23 3.84
N LEU A 81 -10.14 -3.20 3.39
CA LEU A 81 -11.02 -2.42 4.27
C LEU A 81 -12.15 -3.28 4.84
N ALA A 82 -12.78 -4.14 4.04
CA ALA A 82 -13.82 -5.05 4.51
C ALA A 82 -13.30 -6.06 5.55
N ARG A 83 -12.10 -6.60 5.38
CA ARG A 83 -11.47 -7.46 6.38
C ARG A 83 -11.16 -6.70 7.66
N MET A 84 -10.59 -5.51 7.55
CA MET A 84 -10.30 -4.66 8.71
C MET A 84 -11.56 -4.24 9.49
N GLU A 85 -12.70 -4.11 8.81
CA GLU A 85 -13.98 -3.81 9.46
C GLU A 85 -14.58 -5.03 10.16
N ASN A 86 -14.50 -6.21 9.55
CA ASN A 86 -15.11 -7.44 10.08
C ASN A 86 -14.25 -8.15 11.14
N GLU A 87 -12.93 -7.95 11.13
CA GLU A 87 -12.01 -8.56 12.09
C GLU A 87 -11.89 -7.67 13.34
N ALA A 88 -12.90 -7.73 14.22
CA ALA A 88 -13.07 -6.86 15.39
C ALA A 88 -11.85 -6.76 16.33
N GLY A 89 -10.97 -7.77 16.33
CA GLY A 89 -9.74 -7.78 17.13
C GLY A 89 -8.62 -6.89 16.58
N LEU A 90 -8.62 -6.55 15.28
CA LEU A 90 -7.49 -5.85 14.67
C LEU A 90 -7.32 -4.41 15.19
N LEU A 91 -8.42 -3.72 15.53
CA LEU A 91 -8.36 -2.31 15.95
C LEU A 91 -7.60 -2.11 17.27
N VAL A 92 -7.61 -3.13 18.14
CA VAL A 92 -7.00 -3.08 19.48
C VAL A 92 -5.66 -3.81 19.55
N MET A 93 -5.30 -4.53 18.49
CA MET A 93 -4.09 -5.34 18.37
C MET A 93 -2.88 -4.47 17.97
N HIS A 94 -1.69 -4.80 18.46
CA HIS A 94 -0.47 -4.09 18.10
C HIS A 94 -0.04 -4.43 16.65
N PRO A 95 0.57 -3.51 15.88
CA PRO A 95 0.97 -3.79 14.49
C PRO A 95 1.81 -5.07 14.30
N ALA A 96 2.72 -5.34 15.23
CA ALA A 96 3.55 -6.55 15.20
C ALA A 96 2.73 -7.85 15.35
N GLU A 97 1.65 -7.81 16.12
CA GLU A 97 0.73 -8.95 16.31
C GLU A 97 -0.12 -9.14 15.04
N ILE A 98 -0.65 -8.06 14.46
CA ILE A 98 -1.39 -8.12 13.18
C ILE A 98 -0.49 -8.68 12.08
N LYS A 99 0.76 -8.22 12.01
CA LYS A 99 1.75 -8.72 11.04
C LYS A 99 2.01 -10.23 11.21
N ARG A 100 1.98 -10.74 12.45
CA ARG A 100 2.22 -12.15 12.75
C ARG A 100 0.99 -13.02 12.50
N GLU A 101 -0.18 -12.58 12.96
CA GLU A 101 -1.42 -13.38 12.95
C GLU A 101 -2.23 -13.19 11.65
N HIS A 102 -2.15 -12.00 11.04
CA HIS A 102 -2.88 -11.62 9.83
C HIS A 102 -1.95 -11.00 8.77
N PRO A 103 -0.85 -11.68 8.37
CA PRO A 103 0.19 -11.09 7.53
C PRO A 103 -0.35 -10.57 6.18
N ALA A 104 -1.26 -11.31 5.54
CA ALA A 104 -1.84 -10.89 4.26
C ALA A 104 -2.65 -9.59 4.38
N VAL A 105 -3.41 -9.42 5.47
CA VAL A 105 -4.17 -8.20 5.75
C VAL A 105 -3.23 -7.04 6.05
N TYR A 106 -2.23 -7.25 6.92
CA TYR A 106 -1.22 -6.26 7.26
C TYR A 106 -0.51 -5.74 6.01
N HIS A 107 0.11 -6.64 5.25
CA HIS A 107 0.95 -6.27 4.11
C HIS A 107 0.11 -5.71 2.95
N SER A 108 -1.11 -6.18 2.72
CA SER A 108 -2.02 -5.58 1.74
C SER A 108 -2.48 -4.18 2.16
N ALA A 109 -2.75 -3.96 3.46
CA ALA A 109 -3.09 -2.63 3.98
C ALA A 109 -1.96 -1.63 3.81
N VAL A 110 -0.74 -2.04 4.13
CA VAL A 110 0.47 -1.24 3.91
C VAL A 110 0.67 -0.94 2.42
N ALA A 111 0.57 -1.95 1.55
CA ALA A 111 0.74 -1.78 0.10
C ALA A 111 -0.28 -0.80 -0.51
N HIS A 112 -1.55 -0.87 -0.09
CA HIS A 112 -2.62 -0.06 -0.68
C HIS A 112 -2.83 1.29 0.00
N HIS A 113 -2.69 1.37 1.32
CA HIS A 113 -3.04 2.52 2.12
C HIS A 113 -1.84 3.17 2.82
N GLY A 114 -0.65 2.56 2.76
CA GLY A 114 0.58 3.07 3.34
C GLY A 114 0.80 2.66 4.80
N SER A 115 -0.29 2.58 5.56
CA SER A 115 -0.31 2.19 6.98
C SER A 115 -1.66 1.58 7.36
N LEU A 116 -1.69 0.75 8.39
CA LEU A 116 -2.88 0.34 9.11
C LEU A 116 -3.65 1.56 9.60
N LYS A 117 -2.95 2.58 10.12
CA LYS A 117 -3.58 3.81 10.60
C LYS A 117 -4.36 4.52 9.48
N ALA A 118 -3.78 4.62 8.29
CA ALA A 118 -4.46 5.17 7.13
C ALA A 118 -5.61 4.28 6.66
N ALA A 119 -5.47 2.96 6.69
CA ALA A 119 -6.53 2.02 6.32
C ALA A 119 -7.73 2.07 7.30
N PHE A 120 -7.49 2.02 8.62
CA PHE A 120 -8.55 2.18 9.63
C PHE A 120 -9.27 3.52 9.51
N LYS A 121 -8.53 4.61 9.24
CA LYS A 121 -9.13 5.93 8.98
C LYS A 121 -10.10 5.93 7.79
N LYS A 122 -9.86 5.10 6.75
CA LYS A 122 -10.76 4.98 5.59
C LYS A 122 -12.10 4.34 5.94
N ILE A 123 -12.14 3.47 6.95
CA ILE A 123 -13.38 2.88 7.48
C ILE A 123 -13.91 3.64 8.71
N GLY A 124 -13.45 4.88 8.93
CA GLY A 124 -13.94 5.73 10.01
C GLY A 124 -13.55 5.27 11.42
N ARG A 125 -12.47 4.46 11.55
CA ARG A 125 -11.96 3.98 12.83
C ARG A 125 -10.64 4.64 13.17
N GLU A 126 -10.42 4.92 14.45
CA GLU A 126 -9.17 5.46 14.96
C GLU A 126 -8.26 4.32 15.45
N TYR A 127 -7.08 4.20 14.86
CA TYR A 127 -6.06 3.24 15.27
C TYR A 127 -4.99 3.94 16.10
N ARG A 128 -4.85 3.51 17.37
CA ARG A 128 -4.01 4.20 18.37
C ARG A 128 -2.52 3.97 18.21
N PHE A 129 -2.13 2.85 17.60
CA PHE A 129 -0.73 2.49 17.46
C PHE A 129 -0.08 3.22 16.30
N VAL A 130 1.19 3.54 16.46
CA VAL A 130 2.04 4.06 15.39
C VAL A 130 2.94 2.92 14.95
N GLU A 131 3.04 2.66 13.65
CA GLU A 131 3.83 1.53 13.14
C GLU A 131 5.31 1.86 13.02
N ARG A 132 5.63 3.15 13.01
CA ARG A 132 6.99 3.67 12.82
C ARG A 132 7.45 4.52 13.99
N ASP A 133 8.73 4.45 14.33
CA ASP A 133 9.32 5.33 15.34
C ASP A 133 9.42 6.76 14.79
N GLN A 134 9.14 7.76 15.62
CA GLN A 134 9.30 9.18 15.26
C GLN A 134 10.76 9.54 14.98
N LYS A 135 11.72 8.73 15.46
CA LYS A 135 13.16 8.91 15.23
C LYS A 135 13.63 8.42 13.86
N ASP A 136 12.80 7.73 13.09
CA ASP A 136 13.15 7.31 11.73
C ASP A 136 13.46 8.53 10.85
N ASP A 137 14.49 8.43 10.00
CA ASP A 137 14.76 9.42 8.94
C ASP A 137 13.72 9.30 7.80
N TRP A 138 12.45 9.52 8.12
CA TRP A 138 11.39 9.60 7.11
C TRP A 138 11.61 10.80 6.19
N ARG A 139 12.24 11.87 6.67
CA ARG A 139 12.41 13.11 5.89
C ARG A 139 13.27 12.85 4.65
N GLY A 140 14.42 12.20 4.80
CA GLY A 140 15.25 11.80 3.67
C GLY A 140 14.51 10.88 2.69
N LYS A 141 13.71 9.95 3.23
CA LYS A 141 12.95 8.95 2.46
C LYS A 141 11.78 9.55 1.66
N VAL A 142 11.09 10.58 2.16
CA VAL A 142 9.93 11.19 1.46
C VAL A 142 10.31 12.24 0.41
N VAL A 143 11.47 12.90 0.54
CA VAL A 143 11.87 14.02 -0.34
C VAL A 143 11.80 13.67 -1.83
N PRO A 144 12.27 12.48 -2.29
CA PRO A 144 12.19 12.08 -3.70
C PRO A 144 10.78 11.96 -4.27
N PHE A 145 9.75 11.94 -3.42
CA PHE A 145 8.34 11.76 -3.80
C PHE A 145 7.53 13.05 -3.77
N LEU A 146 8.08 14.13 -3.20
CA LEU A 146 7.44 15.44 -3.14
C LEU A 146 7.15 15.95 -4.56
N GLY A 147 5.93 16.41 -4.80
CA GLY A 147 5.49 16.91 -6.12
C GLY A 147 5.20 15.84 -7.18
N ARG A 148 5.61 14.58 -6.96
CA ARG A 148 5.32 13.42 -7.82
C ARG A 148 4.07 12.65 -7.40
N MET A 149 3.59 12.88 -6.17
CA MET A 149 2.32 12.36 -5.68
C MET A 149 1.66 13.33 -4.68
N PRO A 150 0.36 13.16 -4.37
CA PRO A 150 -0.32 14.04 -3.42
C PRO A 150 0.33 14.02 -2.03
N ASP A 151 0.48 15.20 -1.42
CA ASP A 151 0.99 15.37 -0.04
C ASP A 151 0.20 14.51 0.97
N THR A 152 -1.10 14.25 0.70
CA THR A 152 -1.94 13.38 1.53
C THR A 152 -1.51 11.92 1.48
N VAL A 153 -1.09 11.42 0.32
CA VAL A 153 -0.61 10.03 0.18
C VAL A 153 0.72 9.88 0.91
N ILE A 154 1.62 10.86 0.78
CA ILE A 154 2.89 10.86 1.51
C ILE A 154 2.66 10.87 3.02
N ALA A 155 1.73 11.72 3.49
CA ALA A 155 1.36 11.81 4.90
C ALA A 155 0.79 10.48 5.44
N ASP A 156 -0.11 9.84 4.70
CA ASP A 156 -0.71 8.56 5.06
C ASP A 156 0.34 7.43 5.14
N CYS A 157 1.29 7.38 4.18
CA CYS A 157 2.38 6.40 4.17
C CYS A 157 3.42 6.64 5.28
N ALA A 158 3.76 7.90 5.56
CA ALA A 158 4.76 8.26 6.55
C ALA A 158 4.20 8.44 7.97
N GLU A 159 2.89 8.30 8.16
CA GLU A 159 2.18 8.49 9.44
C GLU A 159 2.40 9.87 10.08
N ILE A 160 2.50 10.92 9.25
CA ILE A 160 2.72 12.31 9.66
C ILE A 160 1.58 13.21 9.21
N SER A 161 1.51 14.44 9.72
CA SER A 161 0.49 15.39 9.26
C SER A 161 0.77 15.85 7.81
N VAL A 162 -0.31 16.05 7.05
CA VAL A 162 -0.24 16.67 5.71
C VAL A 162 0.37 18.08 5.78
N GLY A 163 0.17 18.79 6.90
CA GLY A 163 0.76 20.11 7.14
C GLY A 163 2.30 20.07 7.12
N PHE A 164 2.89 19.06 7.78
CA PHE A 164 4.33 18.84 7.78
C PHE A 164 4.87 18.55 6.37
N VAL A 165 4.21 17.67 5.61
CA VAL A 165 4.60 17.38 4.21
C VAL A 165 4.54 18.63 3.35
N ARG A 166 3.46 19.43 3.48
CA ARG A 166 3.31 20.70 2.76
C ARG A 166 4.42 21.70 3.11
N GLN A 167 4.76 21.81 4.39
CA GLN A 167 5.84 22.69 4.85
C GLN A 167 7.18 22.25 4.28
N LEU A 168 7.50 20.95 4.38
CA LEU A 168 8.72 20.36 3.82
C LEU A 168 8.83 20.63 2.31
N ARG A 169 7.76 20.37 1.55
CA ARG A 169 7.70 20.63 0.11
C ARG A 169 7.97 22.10 -0.22
N ARG A 170 7.39 23.04 0.54
CA ARG A 170 7.60 24.48 0.37
C ARG A 170 9.04 24.89 0.70
N GLN A 171 9.62 24.35 1.77
CA GLN A 171 11.02 24.59 2.14
C GLN A 171 11.99 24.14 1.05
N MET A 172 11.70 23.00 0.40
CA MET A 172 12.48 22.47 -0.72
C MET A 172 12.15 23.13 -2.07
N LYS A 173 11.25 24.14 -2.09
CA LYS A 173 10.79 24.84 -3.31
C LYS A 173 10.21 23.90 -4.38
N ILE A 174 9.60 22.79 -3.97
CA ILE A 174 9.01 21.80 -4.89
C ILE A 174 7.55 22.17 -5.18
N ALA A 175 7.16 22.13 -6.46
CA ALA A 175 5.79 22.39 -6.88
C ALA A 175 4.81 21.34 -6.32
N ARG A 176 3.54 21.73 -6.13
CA ARG A 176 2.50 20.77 -5.73
C ARG A 176 2.30 19.75 -6.85
N TYR A 177 1.95 18.52 -6.46
CA TYR A 177 1.47 17.52 -7.40
C TYR A 177 0.22 18.03 -8.16
N ARG A 178 0.17 17.79 -9.47
CA ARG A 178 -1.01 18.02 -10.30
C ARG A 178 -1.22 16.77 -11.14
N ALA A 179 -2.39 16.14 -11.05
CA ALA A 179 -2.67 14.89 -11.75
C ALA A 179 -2.34 14.98 -13.25
N ARG A 180 -2.73 16.09 -13.89
CA ARG A 180 -2.51 16.39 -15.31
C ARG A 180 -1.04 16.36 -15.76
N ASP A 181 -0.09 16.60 -14.85
CA ASP A 181 1.33 16.65 -15.16
C ASP A 181 1.95 15.22 -15.16
N HIS A 182 1.14 14.19 -14.84
CA HIS A 182 1.55 12.79 -14.66
C HIS A 182 0.57 11.79 -15.34
N VAL A 183 -0.23 12.25 -16.31
CA VAL A 183 -1.19 11.39 -17.03
C VAL A 183 -0.53 10.61 -18.18
N ASP A 184 0.68 10.98 -18.61
CA ASP A 184 1.36 10.32 -19.73
C ASP A 184 2.70 9.71 -19.28
N ASN A 185 2.68 8.39 -19.09
CA ASN A 185 3.74 7.39 -19.40
C ASN A 185 3.29 5.99 -18.95
#